data_AF-A0A926AQG3-F1
#
_entry.id   AF-A0A926AQG3-F1
#
_cell.length_a   1.000
_cell.length_b   1.000
_cell.length_c   1.000
_cell.angle_alpha   90.00
_cell.angle_beta   90.00
_cell.angle_gamma   90.00
#
_symmetry.space_group_name_H-M   'P 1'
#
loop_
_entity.id
_entity.type
_entity.pdbx_description
1 polymer ?
#
loop_
_entity_poly.entity_id
_entity_poly.type
_entity_poly.pdbx_seq_one_letter_code
_entity_poly.pdbx_strand_id
1 'polypeptide(L)'
;WTDDARMNKLVVDMVKNYQKARNEVSGRFKRERFTLEVGDKMAGRHGNKGVVARIVRDEDMPFLEDGTPMDIVLNPLGVPSRMNLGQIYETVLGWAGKKLGRKYATPIFDGATEAQVVAELAEAKLPEFGRTYLYDGLSGERFDQPVTVGVIYMLKLGHLVDDKMHARSIGPYSLITQQPLGGKAQFGGQRFGEMEVWALEAFGAANVLQEILTVKSDDVVGRAKAYEAIVKGENMPKPNIPESFNVLVHELRGLALEITLE
;
A
#
# COMPACT_ATOMS: atom_id res chain seq x y z
N TRP A 1 -40.01 19.36 22.64
CA TRP A 1 -40.16 19.19 21.17
C TRP A 1 -41.61 18.89 20.83
N THR A 2 -42.36 18.24 21.73
CA THR A 2 -43.84 18.20 21.81
C THR A 2 -44.30 18.60 23.21
N ASP A 3 -45.61 18.79 23.42
CA ASP A 3 -46.20 19.03 24.76
C ASP A 3 -46.24 17.76 25.63
N ASP A 4 -46.12 16.58 25.01
CA ASP A 4 -46.05 15.30 25.70
C ASP A 4 -44.60 14.95 26.13
N ALA A 5 -44.38 14.88 27.44
CA ALA A 5 -43.11 14.52 28.06
C ALA A 5 -42.65 13.08 27.74
N ARG A 6 -43.58 12.13 27.61
CA ARG A 6 -43.28 10.74 27.22
C ARG A 6 -42.77 10.69 25.79
N MET A 7 -43.42 11.41 24.88
CA MET A 7 -42.99 11.47 23.47
C MET A 7 -41.60 12.11 23.34
N ASN A 8 -41.34 13.20 24.05
CA ASN A 8 -40.00 13.81 24.09
C ASN A 8 -38.95 12.82 24.60
N LYS A 9 -39.25 12.04 25.65
CA LYS A 9 -38.34 11.01 26.19
C LYS A 9 -38.06 9.91 25.16
N LEU A 10 -39.09 9.39 24.49
CA LEU A 10 -38.92 8.36 23.47
C LEU A 10 -38.08 8.83 22.29
N VAL A 11 -38.24 10.09 21.84
CA VAL A 11 -37.40 10.66 20.78
C VAL A 11 -35.94 10.77 21.24
N VAL A 12 -35.69 11.23 22.47
CA VAL A 12 -34.33 11.29 23.02
C VAL A 12 -33.70 9.90 23.11
N ASP A 13 -34.44 8.91 23.59
CA ASP A 13 -33.96 7.52 23.71
C ASP A 13 -33.70 6.91 22.32
N MET A 14 -34.56 7.18 21.34
CA MET A 14 -34.35 6.78 19.94
C MET A 14 -33.07 7.38 19.36
N VAL A 15 -32.85 8.68 19.53
CA VAL A 15 -31.64 9.36 19.03
C VAL A 15 -30.39 8.81 19.70
N LYS A 16 -30.43 8.59 21.02
CA LYS A 16 -29.31 7.97 21.77
C LYS A 16 -29.01 6.56 21.27
N ASN A 17 -30.04 5.74 21.07
CA ASN A 17 -29.89 4.37 20.56
C ASN A 17 -29.32 4.36 19.14
N TYR A 18 -29.80 5.26 18.27
CA TYR A 18 -29.25 5.44 16.93
C TYR A 18 -27.78 5.84 16.97
N GLN A 19 -27.40 6.84 17.79
CA GLN A 19 -26.01 7.28 17.93
C GLN A 19 -25.11 6.15 18.44
N LYS A 20 -25.59 5.36 19.41
CA LYS A 20 -24.86 4.20 19.93
C LYS A 20 -24.62 3.15 18.83
N ALA A 21 -25.67 2.75 18.11
CA ALA A 21 -25.56 1.79 17.00
C ALA A 21 -24.63 2.31 15.88
N ARG A 22 -24.76 3.59 15.50
CA ARG A 22 -23.88 4.21 14.50
C ARG A 22 -22.42 4.19 14.92
N ASN A 23 -22.13 4.51 16.18
CA ASN A 23 -20.77 4.52 16.70
C ASN A 23 -20.19 3.10 16.77
N GLU A 24 -21.00 2.10 17.10
CA GLU A 24 -20.60 0.69 17.09
C GLU A 24 -20.24 0.22 15.68
N VAL A 25 -21.11 0.48 14.70
CA VAL A 25 -20.87 0.13 13.28
C VAL A 25 -19.64 0.86 12.74
N SER A 26 -19.49 2.16 13.04
CA SER A 26 -18.31 2.93 12.64
C SER A 26 -17.03 2.41 13.31
N GLY A 27 -17.10 2.03 14.59
CA GLY A 27 -15.99 1.43 15.30
C GLY A 27 -15.57 0.09 14.70
N ARG A 28 -16.54 -0.77 14.35
CA ARG A 28 -16.29 -2.03 13.65
C ARG A 28 -15.65 -1.80 12.28
N PHE A 29 -16.23 -0.92 11.47
CA PHE A 29 -15.68 -0.58 10.15
C PHE A 29 -14.25 -0.03 10.25
N LYS A 30 -13.97 0.83 11.23
CA LYS A 30 -12.62 1.35 11.45
C LYS A 30 -11.64 0.25 11.86
N ARG A 31 -12.05 -0.68 12.72
CA ARG A 31 -11.20 -1.81 13.09
C ARG A 31 -10.90 -2.70 11.88
N GLU A 32 -11.92 -3.08 11.14
CA GLU A 32 -11.76 -3.91 9.94
C GLU A 32 -10.87 -3.22 8.90
N ARG A 33 -11.15 -1.94 8.59
CA ARG A 33 -10.43 -1.21 7.53
C ARG A 33 -9.02 -0.75 7.90
N PHE A 34 -8.76 -0.43 9.17
CA PHE A 34 -7.48 0.14 9.60
C PHE A 34 -6.58 -0.84 10.36
N THR A 35 -6.97 -2.10 10.48
CA THR A 35 -6.05 -3.17 10.89
C THR A 35 -4.84 -3.18 9.97
N LEU A 36 -3.64 -3.39 10.53
CA LEU A 36 -2.40 -3.38 9.77
C LEU A 36 -2.28 -4.67 8.97
N GLU A 37 -2.07 -4.55 7.65
CA GLU A 37 -1.91 -5.69 6.77
C GLU A 37 -0.61 -5.65 5.97
N VAL A 38 -0.21 -6.80 5.43
CA VAL A 38 0.94 -6.88 4.52
C VAL A 38 0.65 -6.05 3.27
N GLY A 39 1.56 -5.15 2.91
CA GLY A 39 1.35 -4.20 1.80
C GLY A 39 0.93 -2.79 2.24
N ASP A 40 0.53 -2.60 3.50
CA ASP A 40 0.26 -1.27 4.04
C ASP A 40 1.53 -0.42 4.14
N LYS A 41 1.37 0.89 3.96
CA LYS A 41 2.48 1.85 4.02
C LYS A 41 2.61 2.48 5.40
N MET A 42 3.80 2.35 5.99
CA MET A 42 4.19 2.97 7.26
C MET A 42 5.26 4.04 7.02
N ALA A 43 5.38 5.00 7.93
CA ALA A 43 6.43 6.01 7.88
C ALA A 43 6.81 6.49 9.29
N GLY A 44 8.10 6.74 9.52
CA GLY A 44 8.51 7.58 10.64
C GLY A 44 8.49 9.07 10.28
N ARG A 45 8.81 9.91 11.27
CA ARG A 45 8.84 11.37 11.12
C ARG A 45 10.04 11.88 10.31
N HIS A 46 11.06 11.05 10.13
CA HIS A 46 12.30 11.38 9.43
C HIS A 46 12.29 10.97 7.94
N GLY A 47 11.11 10.80 7.34
CA GLY A 47 10.99 10.43 5.92
C GLY A 47 11.32 8.97 5.61
N ASN A 48 11.49 8.13 6.63
CA ASN A 48 11.70 6.68 6.53
C ASN A 48 10.37 5.96 6.22
N LYS A 49 9.92 6.05 4.96
CA LYS A 49 8.74 5.34 4.47
C LYS A 49 9.09 3.89 4.14
N GLY A 50 8.18 2.98 4.47
CA GLY A 50 8.31 1.55 4.18
C GLY A 50 6.95 0.90 3.94
N VAL A 51 6.97 -0.31 3.38
CA VAL A 51 5.79 -1.16 3.22
C VAL A 51 5.95 -2.34 4.18
N VAL A 52 4.87 -2.74 4.84
CA VAL A 52 4.87 -3.93 5.71
C VAL A 52 5.08 -5.16 4.83
N ALA A 53 6.20 -5.84 5.00
CA ALA A 53 6.55 -7.02 4.20
C ALA A 53 6.03 -8.33 4.81
N ARG A 54 6.09 -8.45 6.13
CA ARG A 54 5.66 -9.65 6.87
C ARG A 54 5.18 -9.24 8.26
N ILE A 55 4.12 -9.90 8.71
CA ILE A 55 3.66 -9.87 10.09
C ILE A 55 4.01 -11.23 10.67
N VAL A 56 4.77 -11.25 11.75
CA VAL A 56 5.16 -12.47 12.46
C VAL A 56 4.52 -12.46 13.85
N ARG A 57 4.53 -13.61 14.51
CA ARG A 57 4.04 -13.72 15.88
C ARG A 57 5.08 -13.21 16.85
N ASP A 58 4.66 -12.80 18.03
CA ASP A 58 5.53 -12.23 19.06
C ASP A 58 6.67 -13.18 19.44
N GLU A 59 6.42 -14.50 19.45
CA GLU A 59 7.44 -15.52 19.74
C GLU A 59 8.55 -15.62 18.67
N ASP A 60 8.26 -15.25 17.43
CA ASP A 60 9.22 -15.33 16.33
C ASP A 60 10.09 -14.04 16.24
N MET A 61 9.76 -13.00 17.03
CA MET A 61 10.48 -11.72 17.02
C MET A 61 11.76 -11.79 17.85
N PRO A 62 12.82 -11.06 17.43
CA PRO A 62 13.97 -10.84 18.28
C PRO A 62 13.56 -10.23 19.62
N PHE A 63 14.20 -10.65 20.71
CA PHE A 63 13.87 -10.20 22.06
C PHE A 63 15.10 -9.78 22.86
N LEU A 64 14.88 -8.93 23.86
CA LEU A 64 15.89 -8.45 24.81
C LEU A 64 16.19 -9.50 25.89
N GLU A 65 17.27 -9.33 26.65
CA GLU A 65 17.60 -10.20 27.79
C GLU A 65 16.48 -10.30 28.84
N ASP A 66 15.62 -9.27 28.93
CA ASP A 66 14.46 -9.26 29.82
C ASP A 66 13.23 -10.02 29.27
N GLY A 67 13.34 -10.61 28.07
CA GLY A 67 12.28 -11.33 27.38
C GLY A 67 11.33 -10.44 26.58
N THR A 68 11.54 -9.12 26.53
CA THR A 68 10.67 -8.22 25.76
C THR A 68 10.90 -8.40 24.25
N PRO A 69 9.89 -8.81 23.47
CA PRO A 69 10.02 -8.90 22.01
C PRO A 69 10.04 -7.51 21.37
N MET A 70 10.67 -7.40 20.20
CA MET A 70 10.64 -6.19 19.38
C MET A 70 9.30 -6.06 18.66
N ASP A 71 8.82 -4.82 18.46
CA ASP A 71 7.58 -4.55 17.72
C ASP A 71 7.83 -4.44 16.20
N ILE A 72 8.92 -3.79 15.80
CA ILE A 72 9.24 -3.48 14.40
C ILE A 72 10.75 -3.62 14.17
N VAL A 73 11.13 -4.33 13.12
CA VAL A 73 12.53 -4.43 12.65
C VAL A 73 12.69 -3.56 11.39
N LEU A 74 13.63 -2.60 11.45
CA LEU A 74 13.93 -1.70 10.33
C LEU A 74 15.28 -2.05 9.69
N ASN A 75 15.37 -1.96 8.37
CA ASN A 75 16.63 -2.18 7.66
C ASN A 75 17.65 -1.06 7.98
N PRO A 76 18.84 -1.40 8.52
CA PRO A 76 19.85 -0.40 8.91
C PRO A 76 20.45 0.36 7.72
N LEU A 77 20.45 -0.21 6.51
CA LEU A 77 21.06 0.42 5.32
C LEU A 77 20.38 1.73 4.89
N GLY A 78 19.13 1.93 5.31
CA GLY A 78 18.36 3.13 4.99
C GLY A 78 18.83 4.40 5.71
N VAL A 79 19.56 4.27 6.82
CA VAL A 79 19.98 5.43 7.63
C VAL A 79 21.26 6.08 7.08
N PRO A 80 22.37 5.35 6.83
CA PRO A 80 23.59 5.95 6.31
C PRO A 80 23.41 6.52 4.91
N SER A 81 22.63 5.83 4.05
CA SER A 81 22.40 6.25 2.66
C SER A 81 21.60 7.55 2.54
N ARG A 82 20.76 7.89 3.52
CA ARG A 82 19.90 9.08 3.52
C ARG A 82 20.33 10.14 4.53
N MET A 83 21.34 9.86 5.35
CA MET A 83 21.83 10.71 6.43
C MET A 83 20.74 11.13 7.44
N ASN A 84 19.76 10.25 7.69
CA ASN A 84 18.65 10.51 8.61
C ASN A 84 19.04 10.19 10.06
N LEU A 85 20.11 10.80 10.58
CA LEU A 85 20.65 10.50 11.92
C LEU A 85 19.65 10.81 13.05
N GLY A 86 18.76 11.79 12.85
CA GLY A 86 17.69 12.11 13.79
C GLY A 86 16.81 10.91 14.14
N GLN A 87 16.65 9.96 13.21
CA GLN A 87 15.92 8.72 13.46
C GLN A 87 16.56 7.89 14.59
N ILE A 88 17.90 7.82 14.62
CA ILE A 88 18.62 7.08 15.66
C ILE A 88 18.49 7.82 16.99
N TYR A 89 18.70 9.14 17.00
CA TYR A 89 18.56 9.95 18.22
C TYR A 89 17.15 9.90 18.81
N GLU A 90 16.11 9.96 17.98
CA GLU A 90 14.71 9.76 18.40
C GLU A 90 14.53 8.38 19.05
N THR A 91 15.05 7.34 18.42
CA THR A 91 14.91 5.94 18.86
C THR A 91 15.51 5.74 20.26
N VAL A 92 16.74 6.23 20.48
CA VAL A 92 17.45 6.05 21.76
C VAL A 92 16.87 6.93 22.87
N LEU A 93 16.54 8.19 22.56
CA LEU A 93 15.95 9.12 23.53
C LEU A 93 14.53 8.69 23.93
N GLY A 94 13.77 8.14 22.98
CA GLY A 94 12.46 7.54 23.25
C GLY A 94 12.53 6.37 24.23
N TRP A 95 13.60 5.56 24.14
CA TRP A 95 13.81 4.46 25.08
C TRP A 95 14.15 4.95 26.49
N ALA A 96 15.03 5.95 26.62
CA ALA A 96 15.32 6.61 27.89
C ALA A 96 14.05 7.19 28.52
N GLY A 97 13.22 7.87 27.72
CA GLY A 97 11.96 8.46 28.17
C GLY A 97 10.96 7.43 28.68
N LYS A 98 10.84 6.28 27.99
CA LYS A 98 9.99 5.16 28.43
C LYS A 98 10.45 4.60 29.78
N LYS A 99 11.76 4.47 30.01
CA LYS A 99 12.33 3.90 31.25
C LYS A 99 12.29 4.87 32.43
N LEU A 100 12.48 6.17 32.17
CA LEU A 100 12.43 7.23 33.19
C LEU A 100 11.01 7.77 33.42
N GLY A 101 10.03 7.41 32.59
CA GLY A 101 8.67 7.94 32.64
C GLY A 101 8.59 9.42 32.23
N ARG A 102 9.53 9.90 31.42
CA ARG A 102 9.64 11.30 30.98
C ARG A 102 9.16 11.49 29.54
N LYS A 103 8.69 12.69 29.24
CA LYS A 103 8.40 13.14 27.87
C LYS A 103 9.39 14.25 27.53
N TYR A 104 10.02 14.15 26.37
CA TYR A 104 10.97 15.14 25.89
C TYR A 104 10.33 16.04 24.84
N ALA A 105 10.73 17.30 24.85
CA ALA A 105 10.44 18.27 23.80
C ALA A 105 11.76 18.85 23.31
N THR A 106 12.08 18.59 22.04
CA THR A 106 13.30 19.11 21.39
C THR A 106 12.88 20.07 20.28
N PRO A 107 13.15 21.39 20.41
CA PRO A 107 12.91 22.36 19.35
C PRO A 107 13.66 22.00 18.04
N ILE A 108 13.16 22.47 16.91
CA ILE A 108 13.63 22.07 15.57
C ILE A 108 15.08 22.53 15.29
N PHE A 109 15.47 23.71 15.80
CA PHE A 109 16.78 24.32 15.53
C PHE A 109 17.65 24.50 16.77
N ASP A 110 17.09 24.27 17.96
CA ASP A 110 17.78 24.32 19.26
C ASP A 110 17.45 23.04 20.02
N GLY A 111 17.84 21.92 19.41
CA GLY A 111 17.50 20.57 19.87
C GLY A 111 18.44 20.08 20.97
N ALA A 112 18.13 18.88 21.48
CA ALA A 112 19.03 18.20 22.41
C ALA A 112 20.40 17.96 21.75
N THR A 113 21.46 18.34 22.45
CA THR A 113 22.83 18.02 22.06
C THR A 113 23.12 16.53 22.31
N GLU A 114 24.10 15.98 21.60
CA GLU A 114 24.52 14.59 21.78
C GLU A 114 24.90 14.29 23.24
N ALA A 115 25.65 15.20 23.89
CA ALA A 115 26.04 15.05 25.29
C ALA A 115 24.83 14.97 26.24
N GLN A 116 23.77 15.72 25.98
CA GLN A 116 22.53 15.65 26.77
C GLN A 116 21.81 14.32 26.56
N VAL A 117 21.77 13.80 25.33
CA VAL A 117 21.17 12.49 25.04
C VAL A 117 21.93 11.37 25.73
N VAL A 118 23.27 11.41 25.70
CA VAL A 118 24.12 10.44 26.40
C VAL A 118 23.91 10.52 27.92
N ALA A 119 23.78 11.72 28.49
CA ALA A 119 23.50 11.89 29.91
C ALA A 119 22.15 11.28 30.33
N GLU A 120 21.09 11.49 29.54
CA GLU A 120 19.76 10.89 29.79
C GLU A 120 19.80 9.36 29.67
N LEU A 121 20.54 8.81 28.70
CA LEU A 121 20.74 7.36 28.57
C LEU A 121 21.49 6.78 29.78
N ALA A 122 22.52 7.46 30.27
CA ALA A 122 23.26 7.06 31.45
C ALA A 122 22.39 7.10 32.71
N GLU A 123 21.57 8.14 32.89
CA GLU A 123 20.58 8.23 33.99
C GLU A 123 19.56 7.07 33.91
N ALA A 124 19.10 6.74 32.70
CA ALA A 124 18.22 5.61 32.45
C ALA A 124 18.91 4.23 32.62
N LYS A 125 20.22 4.18 32.88
CA LYS A 125 21.03 2.95 32.90
C LYS A 125 20.82 2.13 31.62
N LEU A 126 20.88 2.80 30.47
CA LEU A 126 20.80 2.20 29.15
C LEU A 126 22.19 2.20 28.49
N PRO A 127 22.47 1.25 27.59
CA PRO A 127 23.73 1.23 26.86
C PRO A 127 23.86 2.44 25.93
N GLU A 128 25.11 2.82 25.66
CA GLU A 128 25.43 3.96 24.79
C GLU A 128 24.84 3.74 23.38
N PHE A 129 24.15 4.76 22.86
CA PHE A 129 23.39 4.70 21.59
C PHE A 129 22.38 3.54 21.49
N GLY A 130 21.89 3.03 22.63
CA GLY A 130 20.91 1.93 22.65
C GLY A 130 21.43 0.63 22.03
N ARG A 131 22.76 0.45 21.92
CA ARG A 131 23.35 -0.77 21.36
C ARG A 131 23.32 -1.89 22.41
N THR A 132 22.55 -2.92 22.15
CA THR A 132 22.40 -4.08 23.04
C THR A 132 22.39 -5.37 22.25
N TYR A 133 22.67 -6.49 22.91
CA TYR A 133 22.46 -7.79 22.29
C TYR A 133 20.97 -8.14 22.28
N LEU A 134 20.57 -8.79 21.20
CA LEU A 134 19.25 -9.40 21.04
C LEU A 134 19.43 -10.92 20.89
N TYR A 135 18.36 -11.64 21.16
CA TYR A 135 18.26 -13.07 20.94
C TYR A 135 17.27 -13.34 19.81
N ASP A 136 17.58 -14.31 18.97
CA ASP A 136 16.69 -14.76 17.91
C ASP A 136 15.50 -15.52 18.50
N GLY A 137 14.27 -15.12 18.16
CA GLY A 137 13.04 -15.76 18.62
C GLY A 137 12.89 -17.21 18.15
N LEU A 138 13.50 -17.56 17.00
CA LEU A 138 13.38 -18.91 16.44
C LEU A 138 14.37 -19.91 17.03
N SER A 139 15.65 -19.52 17.14
CA SER A 139 16.71 -20.40 17.66
C SER A 139 16.97 -20.24 19.16
N GLY A 140 16.64 -19.07 19.72
CA GLY A 140 17.04 -18.68 21.08
C GLY A 140 18.52 -18.28 21.19
N GLU A 141 19.28 -18.30 20.10
CA GLU A 141 20.68 -17.91 20.10
C GLU A 141 20.85 -16.39 20.09
N ARG A 142 21.94 -15.92 20.70
CA ARG A 142 22.28 -14.49 20.72
C ARG A 142 22.90 -14.08 19.39
N PHE A 143 22.51 -12.94 18.83
CA PHE A 143 23.17 -12.40 17.63
C PHE A 143 24.65 -12.07 17.87
N ASP A 144 25.46 -12.21 16.83
CA ASP A 144 26.91 -11.97 16.88
C ASP A 144 27.27 -10.51 17.18
N GLN A 145 26.49 -9.57 16.65
CA GLN A 145 26.74 -8.13 16.78
C GLN A 145 25.64 -7.44 17.59
N PRO A 146 25.99 -6.44 18.41
CA PRO A 146 24.99 -5.65 19.12
C PRO A 146 24.18 -4.80 18.13
N VAL A 147 22.88 -4.69 18.41
CA VAL A 147 21.91 -4.00 17.57
C VAL A 147 21.41 -2.75 18.30
N THR A 148 21.17 -1.67 17.57
CA THR A 148 20.52 -0.49 18.14
C THR A 148 19.04 -0.75 18.34
N VAL A 149 18.60 -0.68 19.59
CA VAL A 149 17.21 -0.84 20.02
C VAL A 149 16.72 0.50 20.58
N GLY A 150 15.41 0.75 20.46
CA GLY A 150 14.77 1.83 21.19
C GLY A 150 13.32 2.04 20.75
N VAL A 151 12.80 3.23 21.02
CA VAL A 151 11.39 3.56 20.81
C VAL A 151 11.29 4.72 19.83
N ILE A 152 10.65 4.47 18.69
CA ILE A 152 10.46 5.46 17.63
C ILE A 152 8.98 5.70 17.36
N TYR A 153 8.60 6.92 16.98
CA TYR A 153 7.23 7.25 16.60
C TYR A 153 6.95 6.87 15.13
N MET A 154 6.09 5.87 14.94
CA MET A 154 5.68 5.39 13.62
C MET A 154 4.23 5.78 13.28
N LEU A 155 4.01 6.12 12.02
CA LEU A 155 2.72 6.53 11.45
C LEU A 155 2.24 5.50 10.41
N LYS A 156 0.95 5.18 10.45
CA LYS A 156 0.26 4.48 9.34
C LYS A 156 -0.24 5.51 8.33
N LEU A 157 0.15 5.36 7.07
CA LEU A 157 -0.28 6.26 6.00
C LEU A 157 -1.58 5.75 5.36
N GLY A 158 -2.37 6.65 4.76
CA GLY A 158 -3.60 6.31 4.02
C GLY A 158 -3.38 5.58 2.69
N HIS A 159 -2.21 4.97 2.48
CA HIS A 159 -1.89 4.18 1.29
C HIS A 159 -2.06 2.69 1.58
N LEU A 160 -3.31 2.28 1.79
CA LEU A 160 -3.68 0.90 2.13
C LEU A 160 -3.58 -0.02 0.90
N VAL A 161 -3.31 -1.31 1.14
CA VAL A 161 -3.21 -2.31 0.06
C VAL A 161 -4.58 -2.61 -0.57
N ASP A 162 -5.63 -2.70 0.25
CA ASP A 162 -7.01 -2.97 -0.18
C ASP A 162 -7.52 -1.99 -1.24
N ASP A 163 -7.16 -0.72 -1.07
CA ASP A 163 -7.57 0.33 -2.00
C ASP A 163 -6.86 0.18 -3.36
N LYS A 164 -5.69 -0.50 -3.41
CA LYS A 164 -4.86 -0.65 -4.62
C LYS A 164 -5.12 -1.93 -5.40
N MET A 165 -5.52 -3.02 -4.75
CA MET A 165 -5.76 -4.29 -5.43
C MET A 165 -6.93 -4.15 -6.43
N HIS A 166 -6.69 -4.50 -7.69
CA HIS A 166 -7.69 -4.50 -8.76
C HIS A 166 -7.31 -5.50 -9.83
N ALA A 167 -8.25 -6.35 -10.22
CA ALA A 167 -8.08 -7.31 -11.30
C ALA A 167 -9.32 -7.29 -12.20
N ARG A 168 -9.10 -7.50 -13.49
CA ARG A 168 -10.15 -7.51 -14.50
C ARG A 168 -9.92 -8.67 -15.45
N SER A 169 -10.97 -9.47 -15.67
CA SER A 169 -11.05 -10.43 -16.76
C SER A 169 -11.77 -9.81 -17.95
N ILE A 170 -13.09 -9.70 -17.87
CA ILE A 170 -13.98 -9.07 -18.87
C ILE A 170 -14.83 -8.03 -18.14
N GLY A 171 -15.09 -6.89 -18.77
CA GLY A 171 -15.86 -5.81 -18.15
C GLY A 171 -16.50 -4.91 -19.20
N PRO A 172 -16.93 -3.70 -18.81
CA PRO A 172 -17.50 -2.75 -19.74
C PRO A 172 -16.45 -2.21 -20.74
N TYR A 173 -16.94 -1.80 -21.90
CA TYR A 173 -16.17 -1.26 -23.01
C TYR A 173 -16.72 0.10 -23.43
N SER A 174 -15.87 0.92 -24.05
CA SER A 174 -16.22 2.19 -24.67
C SER A 174 -17.19 1.96 -25.84
N LEU A 175 -18.20 2.83 -25.97
CA LEU A 175 -19.17 2.74 -27.07
C LEU A 175 -18.55 3.04 -28.43
N ILE A 176 -17.55 3.93 -28.47
CA ILE A 176 -16.94 4.42 -29.72
C ILE A 176 -15.84 3.47 -30.18
N THR A 177 -14.80 3.30 -29.36
CA THR A 177 -13.60 2.55 -29.74
C THR A 177 -13.67 1.07 -29.39
N GLN A 178 -14.72 0.62 -28.70
CA GLN A 178 -14.85 -0.74 -28.18
C GLN A 178 -13.71 -1.18 -27.25
N GLN A 179 -12.86 -0.27 -26.76
CA GLN A 179 -11.77 -0.59 -25.83
C GLN A 179 -12.27 -0.69 -24.38
N PRO A 180 -11.58 -1.46 -23.52
CA PRO A 180 -11.82 -1.46 -22.08
C PRO A 180 -11.94 -0.06 -21.48
N LEU A 181 -12.94 0.16 -20.60
CA LEU A 181 -13.00 1.40 -19.82
C LEU A 181 -11.81 1.49 -18.84
N GLY A 182 -11.49 2.71 -18.39
CA GLY A 182 -10.41 2.96 -17.43
C GLY A 182 -10.90 3.04 -15.98
N GLY A 183 -10.02 2.72 -15.04
CA GLY A 183 -10.23 2.98 -13.61
C GLY A 183 -10.97 1.87 -12.85
N LYS A 184 -10.53 1.65 -11.60
CA LYS A 184 -11.07 0.62 -10.69
C LYS A 184 -12.58 0.76 -10.45
N ALA A 185 -13.07 2.00 -10.32
CA ALA A 185 -14.49 2.27 -10.06
C ALA A 185 -15.44 1.80 -11.17
N GLN A 186 -14.95 1.70 -12.40
CA GLN A 186 -15.73 1.25 -13.56
C GLN A 186 -15.41 -0.19 -13.97
N PHE A 187 -14.71 -0.94 -13.10
CA PHE A 187 -14.17 -2.25 -13.45
C PHE A 187 -13.31 -2.20 -14.73
N GLY A 188 -12.52 -1.14 -14.84
CA GLY A 188 -11.72 -0.80 -16.01
C GLY A 188 -10.42 -1.61 -16.13
N GLY A 189 -9.90 -1.69 -17.35
CA GLY A 189 -8.64 -2.36 -17.66
C GLY A 189 -7.41 -1.51 -17.33
N GLN A 190 -6.24 -2.15 -17.35
CA GLN A 190 -4.97 -1.45 -17.30
C GLN A 190 -4.61 -0.95 -18.70
N ARG A 191 -4.02 0.24 -18.78
CA ARG A 191 -3.52 0.76 -20.04
C ARG A 191 -2.21 0.06 -20.38
N PHE A 192 -2.16 -0.56 -21.55
CA PHE A 192 -0.92 -0.98 -22.19
C PHE A 192 -0.50 0.15 -23.15
N GLY A 193 0.53 0.89 -22.79
CA GLY A 193 0.93 2.11 -23.49
C GLY A 193 2.02 1.88 -24.53
N GLU A 194 2.43 2.97 -25.15
CA GLU A 194 3.46 2.99 -26.20
C GLU A 194 4.82 2.48 -25.69
N MET A 195 5.21 2.86 -24.47
CA MET A 195 6.47 2.38 -23.87
C MET A 195 6.46 0.87 -23.63
N GLU A 196 5.32 0.29 -23.26
CA GLU A 196 5.19 -1.15 -23.10
C GLU A 196 5.19 -1.90 -24.46
N VAL A 197 4.63 -1.28 -25.51
CA VAL A 197 4.72 -1.79 -26.88
C VAL A 197 6.18 -1.87 -27.32
N TRP A 198 6.95 -0.79 -27.17
CA TRP A 198 8.37 -0.77 -27.52
C TRP A 198 9.17 -1.82 -26.77
N ALA A 199 8.84 -2.06 -25.50
CA ALA A 199 9.48 -3.12 -24.73
C ALA A 199 9.24 -4.50 -25.37
N LEU A 200 8.00 -4.83 -25.75
CA LEU A 200 7.71 -6.11 -26.41
C LEU A 200 8.33 -6.23 -27.80
N GLU A 201 8.37 -5.14 -28.56
CA GLU A 201 9.05 -5.10 -29.86
C GLU A 201 10.55 -5.36 -29.71
N ALA A 202 11.21 -4.74 -28.72
CA ALA A 202 12.62 -4.96 -28.43
C ALA A 202 12.93 -6.42 -28.01
N PHE A 203 11.99 -7.08 -27.33
CA PHE A 203 12.08 -8.51 -27.04
C PHE A 203 11.78 -9.40 -28.26
N GLY A 204 11.26 -8.86 -29.36
CA GLY A 204 10.83 -9.64 -30.52
C GLY A 204 9.54 -10.44 -30.27
N ALA A 205 8.74 -10.06 -29.27
CA ALA A 205 7.55 -10.80 -28.85
C ALA A 205 6.31 -10.50 -29.71
N ALA A 206 6.41 -10.73 -31.03
CA ALA A 206 5.41 -10.34 -32.02
C ALA A 206 4.01 -10.94 -31.76
N ASN A 207 3.92 -12.24 -31.41
CA ASN A 207 2.65 -12.91 -31.13
C ASN A 207 1.96 -12.35 -29.88
N VAL A 208 2.73 -12.06 -28.82
CA VAL A 208 2.20 -11.48 -27.57
C VAL A 208 1.68 -10.08 -27.83
N LEU A 209 2.43 -9.27 -28.57
CA LEU A 209 2.03 -7.92 -28.93
C LEU A 209 0.76 -7.92 -29.77
N GLN A 210 0.68 -8.79 -30.79
CA GLN A 210 -0.51 -8.93 -31.62
C GLN A 210 -1.75 -9.28 -30.78
N GLU A 211 -1.64 -10.23 -29.86
CA GLU A 211 -2.74 -10.63 -28.98
C GLU A 211 -3.21 -9.48 -28.07
N ILE A 212 -2.27 -8.72 -27.48
CA ILE A 212 -2.57 -7.58 -26.60
C ILE A 212 -3.31 -6.48 -27.37
N LEU A 213 -2.87 -6.17 -28.59
CA LEU A 213 -3.42 -5.08 -29.40
C LEU A 213 -4.76 -5.42 -30.07
N THR A 214 -5.13 -6.70 -30.17
CA THR A 214 -6.34 -7.15 -30.89
C THR A 214 -7.33 -7.83 -29.93
N VAL A 215 -7.18 -9.13 -29.73
CA VAL A 215 -8.08 -10.02 -29.00
C VAL A 215 -8.26 -9.63 -27.52
N LYS A 216 -7.30 -8.91 -26.92
CA LYS A 216 -7.42 -8.42 -25.54
C LYS A 216 -7.98 -6.99 -25.43
N SER A 217 -8.14 -6.28 -26.55
CA SER A 217 -8.55 -4.88 -26.58
C SER A 217 -9.88 -4.69 -27.30
N ASP A 218 -9.90 -4.40 -28.60
CA ASP A 218 -11.03 -3.87 -29.37
C ASP A 218 -11.39 -4.70 -30.61
N ASP A 219 -10.82 -5.92 -30.78
CA ASP A 219 -11.37 -6.90 -31.73
C ASP A 219 -12.65 -7.51 -31.17
N VAL A 220 -13.80 -6.93 -31.53
CA VAL A 220 -15.12 -7.30 -31.00
C VAL A 220 -15.43 -8.77 -31.24
N VAL A 221 -15.19 -9.26 -32.45
CA VAL A 221 -15.48 -10.64 -32.86
C VAL A 221 -14.43 -11.60 -32.28
N GLY A 222 -13.16 -11.21 -32.34
CA GLY A 222 -12.03 -12.00 -31.85
C GLY A 222 -12.11 -12.27 -30.35
N ARG A 223 -12.50 -11.27 -29.54
CA ARG A 223 -12.71 -11.42 -28.09
C ARG A 223 -13.73 -12.50 -27.74
N ALA A 224 -14.89 -12.47 -28.38
CA ALA A 224 -15.96 -13.45 -28.11
C ALA A 224 -15.51 -14.87 -28.48
N LYS A 225 -14.90 -15.03 -29.66
CA LYS A 225 -14.38 -16.32 -30.11
C LYS A 225 -13.22 -16.84 -29.25
N ALA A 226 -12.33 -15.95 -28.82
CA ALA A 226 -11.22 -16.29 -27.95
C ALA A 226 -11.70 -16.78 -26.59
N TYR A 227 -12.71 -16.11 -26.00
CA TYR A 227 -13.31 -16.57 -24.76
C TYR A 227 -13.91 -17.98 -24.92
N GLU A 228 -14.69 -18.22 -25.98
CA GLU A 228 -15.25 -19.53 -26.26
C GLU A 228 -14.17 -20.60 -26.46
N ALA A 229 -13.13 -20.30 -27.23
CA ALA A 229 -12.03 -21.23 -27.49
C ALA A 229 -11.30 -21.61 -26.19
N ILE A 230 -11.02 -20.64 -25.31
CA ILE A 230 -10.39 -20.89 -24.01
C ILE A 230 -11.27 -21.79 -23.14
N VAL A 231 -12.59 -21.55 -23.09
CA VAL A 231 -13.53 -22.35 -22.30
C VAL A 231 -13.65 -23.79 -22.83
N LYS A 232 -13.61 -23.97 -24.15
CA LYS A 232 -13.71 -25.29 -24.80
C LYS A 232 -12.37 -26.04 -24.89
N GLY A 233 -11.25 -25.37 -24.59
CA GLY A 233 -9.91 -25.94 -24.78
C GLY A 233 -9.50 -26.05 -26.25
N GLU A 234 -10.06 -25.21 -27.11
CA GLU A 234 -9.76 -25.15 -28.54
C GLU A 234 -8.61 -24.16 -28.82
N ASN A 235 -8.05 -24.23 -30.03
CA ASN A 235 -7.01 -23.29 -30.45
C ASN A 235 -7.55 -21.86 -30.59
N MET A 236 -6.70 -20.89 -30.26
CA MET A 236 -7.05 -19.47 -30.36
C MET A 236 -7.36 -19.06 -31.81
N PRO A 237 -8.40 -18.23 -32.02
CA PRO A 237 -8.75 -17.75 -33.36
C PRO A 237 -7.67 -16.80 -33.90
N LYS A 238 -7.63 -16.64 -35.23
CA LYS A 238 -6.84 -15.57 -35.84
C LYS A 238 -7.48 -14.20 -35.51
N PRO A 239 -6.68 -13.19 -35.11
CA PRO A 239 -7.18 -11.86 -34.81
C PRO A 239 -7.65 -11.12 -36.07
N ASN A 240 -8.62 -10.23 -35.90
CA ASN A 240 -9.09 -9.30 -36.94
C ASN A 240 -8.48 -7.91 -36.75
N ILE A 241 -8.91 -6.98 -37.62
CA ILE A 241 -8.55 -5.57 -37.55
C ILE A 241 -9.19 -4.94 -36.29
N PRO A 242 -8.42 -4.20 -35.47
CA PRO A 242 -8.92 -3.41 -34.35
C PRO A 242 -10.02 -2.42 -34.72
N GLU A 243 -11.05 -2.29 -33.88
CA GLU A 243 -12.13 -1.32 -34.14
C GLU A 243 -11.64 0.14 -34.10
N SER A 244 -10.62 0.45 -33.29
CA SER A 244 -9.98 1.77 -33.28
C SER A 244 -9.41 2.19 -34.63
N PHE A 245 -8.90 1.24 -35.43
CA PHE A 245 -8.44 1.53 -36.79
C PHE A 245 -9.61 1.84 -37.72
N ASN A 246 -10.73 1.12 -37.60
CA ASN A 246 -11.95 1.44 -38.34
C ASN A 246 -12.43 2.85 -37.99
N VAL A 247 -12.47 3.21 -36.71
CA VAL A 247 -12.84 4.56 -36.26
C VAL A 247 -11.95 5.62 -36.92
N LEU A 248 -10.62 5.42 -36.92
CA LEU A 248 -9.68 6.33 -37.58
C LEU A 248 -9.99 6.51 -39.08
N VAL A 249 -10.26 5.42 -39.80
CA VAL A 249 -10.61 5.49 -41.24
C VAL A 249 -11.91 6.27 -41.45
N HIS A 250 -12.90 6.11 -40.58
CA HIS A 250 -14.16 6.87 -40.66
C HIS A 250 -13.96 8.36 -40.33
N GLU A 251 -13.12 8.69 -39.36
CA GLU A 251 -12.78 10.09 -39.03
C GLU A 251 -12.07 10.79 -40.21
N LEU A 252 -11.11 10.11 -40.86
CA LEU A 252 -10.41 10.64 -42.02
C LEU A 252 -11.35 10.83 -43.22
N ARG A 253 -12.28 9.89 -43.47
CA ARG A 253 -13.33 10.04 -44.48
C ARG A 253 -14.28 11.21 -44.16
N GLY A 254 -14.55 11.46 -42.87
CA GLY A 254 -15.30 12.64 -42.42
C GLY A 254 -14.63 13.97 -42.79
N LEU A 255 -13.31 13.97 -42.98
CA LEU A 255 -12.53 15.12 -43.48
C LEU A 255 -12.46 15.19 -45.02
N ALA A 256 -13.27 14.39 -45.72
CA ALA A 256 -13.25 14.23 -47.18
C ALA A 256 -11.92 13.69 -47.74
N LEU A 257 -11.19 12.90 -46.95
CA LEU A 257 -10.04 12.14 -47.42
C LEU A 257 -10.46 10.74 -47.85
N GLU A 258 -10.14 10.37 -49.09
CA GLU A 258 -10.34 9.00 -49.58
C GLU A 258 -9.18 8.10 -49.09
N ILE A 259 -9.53 7.03 -48.39
CA ILE A 259 -8.57 6.02 -47.93
C ILE A 259 -8.96 4.67 -48.52
N THR A 260 -8.06 4.16 -49.34
CA THR A 260 -8.07 2.82 -49.94
C THR A 260 -6.99 1.98 -49.29
N LEU A 261 -7.34 0.79 -48.81
CA LEU A 261 -6.41 -0.21 -48.30
C LEU A 261 -6.28 -1.27 -49.40
N GLU A 262 -5.05 -1.48 -49.90
CA GLU A 262 -4.72 -2.56 -50.84
C GLU A 262 -4.41 -3.87 -50.13
#